data_AF-A0A165BGS9-F1
#
_entry.id   AF-A0A165BGS9-F1
#
_cell.length_a   1.000
_cell.length_b   1.000
_cell.length_c   1.000
_cell.angle_alpha   90.00
_cell.angle_beta   90.00
_cell.angle_gamma   90.00
#
_symmetry.space_group_name_H-M   'P 1'
#
loop_
_entity.id
_entity.type
_entity.pdbx_description
1 polymer ?
#
loop_
_entity_poly.entity_id
_entity_poly.type
_entity_poly.pdbx_seq_one_letter_code
_entity_poly.pdbx_strand_id
1 'polypeptide(L)'
;GEEEHRTVKTDYNRTNKNNATGQIARRQHHKMALHRIQRSDDRLSHEKKKKLLRAKKKVNCDKEWNSSDSRNKGSSLGTAVLRGATLDFAVDEPLPFTSPEAHFHISDSQRYSEDITSWLQSNRNDPACAVSISSVMGSKC
;
A
#
# COMPACT_ATOMS: atom_id res chain seq x y z
N GLY A 1 -9.75 21.97 -7.89
CA GLY A 1 -8.46 22.67 -7.80
C GLY A 1 -7.30 21.69 -7.64
N GLU A 2 -6.72 21.58 -6.45
CA GLU A 2 -5.54 20.73 -6.22
C GLU A 2 -5.82 19.22 -6.23
N GLU A 3 -6.95 18.81 -5.66
CA GLU A 3 -7.33 17.40 -5.57
C GLU A 3 -7.64 16.81 -6.96
N GLU A 4 -8.30 17.61 -7.80
CA GLU A 4 -8.52 17.28 -9.21
C GLU A 4 -7.19 17.17 -9.96
N HIS A 5 -6.24 18.09 -9.73
CA HIS A 5 -4.91 18.02 -10.34
C HIS A 5 -4.13 16.76 -9.92
N ARG A 6 -4.16 16.38 -8.63
CA ARG A 6 -3.56 15.12 -8.14
C ARG A 6 -4.19 13.90 -8.80
N THR A 7 -5.51 13.91 -8.95
CA THR A 7 -6.27 12.82 -9.59
C THR A 7 -5.89 12.69 -11.05
N VAL A 8 -5.90 13.80 -11.79
CA VAL A 8 -5.51 13.86 -13.20
C VAL A 8 -4.07 13.39 -13.39
N LYS A 9 -3.12 13.88 -12.59
CA LYS A 9 -1.71 13.48 -12.66
C LYS A 9 -1.51 11.98 -12.38
N THR A 10 -2.25 11.44 -11.41
CA THR A 10 -2.22 10.01 -11.08
C THR A 10 -2.75 9.14 -12.22
N ASP A 11 -3.80 9.59 -12.90
CA ASP A 11 -4.40 8.86 -14.02
C ASP A 11 -3.52 8.93 -15.26
N TYR A 12 -2.93 10.09 -15.58
CA TYR A 12 -1.99 10.26 -16.69
C TYR A 12 -0.73 9.41 -16.55
N ASN A 13 -0.15 9.33 -15.34
CA ASN A 13 1.03 8.49 -15.07
C ASN A 13 0.81 7.00 -15.40
N ARG A 14 -0.45 6.56 -15.43
CA ARG A 14 -0.83 5.15 -15.59
C ARG A 14 -1.59 4.88 -16.89
N THR A 15 -1.54 5.81 -17.84
CA THR A 15 -2.19 5.70 -19.15
C THR A 15 -1.15 5.88 -20.26
N ASN A 16 -1.30 5.14 -21.36
CA ASN A 16 -0.51 5.40 -22.56
C ASN A 16 -1.06 6.66 -23.28
N LYS A 17 -0.19 7.41 -23.98
CA LYS A 17 -0.56 8.56 -24.83
C LYS A 17 -1.59 8.20 -25.91
N ASN A 18 -1.59 6.96 -26.38
CA ASN A 18 -2.57 6.47 -27.36
C ASN A 18 -3.90 6.17 -26.65
N ASN A 19 -5.00 6.82 -27.07
CA ASN A 19 -6.34 6.66 -26.50
C ASN A 19 -6.42 6.91 -24.98
N ALA A 20 -5.73 7.94 -24.48
CA ALA A 20 -5.68 8.26 -23.05
C ALA A 20 -7.07 8.48 -22.43
N THR A 21 -7.97 9.19 -23.09
CA THR A 21 -9.31 9.54 -22.58
C THR A 21 -10.13 8.30 -22.18
N GLY A 22 -10.18 7.28 -23.06
CA GLY A 22 -10.93 6.05 -22.78
C GLY A 22 -10.30 5.19 -21.68
N GLN A 23 -8.98 5.29 -21.48
CA GLN A 23 -8.29 4.60 -20.39
C GLN A 23 -8.57 5.31 -19.05
N ILE A 24 -8.53 6.64 -19.03
CA ILE A 24 -8.87 7.46 -17.86
C ILE A 24 -10.31 7.18 -17.43
N ALA A 25 -11.26 7.23 -18.37
CA ALA A 25 -12.67 6.95 -18.08
C ALA A 25 -12.87 5.56 -17.45
N ARG A 26 -12.29 4.50 -18.05
CA ARG A 26 -12.36 3.14 -17.49
C ARG A 26 -11.80 3.06 -16.07
N ARG A 27 -10.68 3.74 -15.81
CA ARG A 27 -10.05 3.79 -14.49
C ARG A 27 -10.92 4.52 -13.47
N GLN A 28 -11.52 5.64 -13.85
CA GLN A 28 -12.46 6.38 -13.00
C GLN A 28 -13.69 5.54 -12.66
N HIS A 29 -14.31 4.89 -13.66
CA HIS A 29 -15.41 3.95 -13.43
C HIS A 29 -15.04 2.81 -12.49
N HIS A 30 -13.85 2.23 -12.65
CA HIS A 30 -13.35 1.18 -11.77
C HIS A 30 -13.17 1.66 -10.33
N LYS A 31 -12.54 2.83 -10.12
CA LYS A 31 -12.42 3.46 -8.80
C LYS A 31 -13.79 3.68 -8.14
N MET A 32 -14.76 4.16 -8.91
CA MET A 32 -16.14 4.35 -8.41
C MET A 32 -16.79 3.03 -8.01
N ALA A 33 -16.60 1.96 -8.79
CA ALA A 33 -17.12 0.64 -8.46
C ALA A 33 -16.51 0.09 -7.16
N LEU A 34 -15.18 0.22 -6.97
CA LEU A 34 -14.51 -0.18 -5.74
C LEU A 34 -15.05 0.59 -4.52
N HIS A 35 -15.24 1.91 -4.64
CA HIS A 35 -15.83 2.71 -3.56
C HIS A 35 -17.24 2.26 -3.18
N ARG A 36 -18.05 1.83 -4.16
CA ARG A 36 -19.40 1.30 -3.88
C ARG A 36 -19.34 -0.02 -3.13
N ILE A 37 -18.43 -0.92 -3.53
CA ILE A 37 -18.22 -2.20 -2.85
C ILE A 37 -17.78 -1.95 -1.41
N GLN A 38 -16.75 -1.13 -1.20
CA GLN A 38 -16.23 -0.79 0.13
C GLN A 38 -17.32 -0.22 1.05
N ARG A 39 -18.11 0.74 0.56
CA ARG A 39 -19.23 1.30 1.34
C ARG A 39 -20.27 0.25 1.71
N SER A 40 -20.50 -0.73 0.84
CA SER A 40 -21.44 -1.83 1.10
C SER A 40 -20.88 -2.77 2.17
N ASP A 41 -19.60 -3.12 2.07
CA ASP A 41 -18.90 -3.97 3.03
C ASP A 41 -18.82 -3.34 4.42
N ASP A 42 -18.57 -2.03 4.51
CA ASP A 42 -18.55 -1.28 5.77
C ASP A 42 -19.92 -1.32 6.46
N ARG A 43 -21.01 -1.15 5.69
CA ARG A 43 -22.38 -1.27 6.21
C ARG A 43 -22.66 -2.68 6.72
N LEU A 44 -22.29 -3.71 5.96
CA LEU A 44 -22.46 -5.11 6.35
C LEU A 44 -21.63 -5.45 7.61
N SER A 45 -20.41 -4.95 7.68
CA SER A 45 -19.51 -5.10 8.84
C SER A 45 -20.11 -4.43 10.08
N HIS A 46 -20.62 -3.20 9.95
CA HIS A 46 -21.25 -2.48 11.05
C HIS A 46 -22.55 -3.16 11.53
N GLU A 47 -23.36 -3.67 10.60
CA GLU A 47 -24.59 -4.43 10.91
C GLU A 47 -24.26 -5.73 11.67
N LYS A 48 -23.25 -6.48 11.21
CA LYS A 48 -22.76 -7.69 11.89
C LYS A 48 -22.27 -7.37 13.30
N LYS A 49 -21.46 -6.31 13.47
CA LYS A 49 -21.00 -5.84 14.79
C LYS A 49 -22.18 -5.49 15.70
N LYS A 50 -23.18 -4.76 15.20
CA LYS A 50 -24.37 -4.37 15.98
C LYS A 50 -25.20 -5.57 16.41
N LYS A 51 -25.40 -6.57 15.53
CA LYS A 51 -26.08 -7.83 15.87
C LYS A 51 -25.32 -8.64 16.92
N LEU A 52 -23.99 -8.74 16.78
CA LEU A 52 -23.14 -9.40 17.76
C LEU A 52 -23.21 -8.71 19.13
N LEU A 53 -23.19 -7.38 19.17
CA LEU A 53 -23.34 -6.60 20.40
C LEU A 53 -24.71 -6.83 21.06
N ARG A 54 -25.80 -6.87 20.27
CA ARG A 54 -27.15 -7.19 20.77
C ARG A 54 -27.26 -8.62 21.30
N ALA A 55 -26.70 -9.60 20.59
CA ALA A 55 -26.70 -10.99 21.02
C ALA A 55 -25.91 -11.17 22.33
N LYS A 56 -24.73 -10.53 22.44
CA LYS A 56 -23.94 -10.48 23.68
C LYS A 56 -24.72 -9.85 24.84
N LYS A 57 -25.45 -8.77 24.60
CA LYS A 57 -26.29 -8.12 25.63
C LYS A 57 -27.42 -9.04 26.10
N LYS A 58 -28.05 -9.79 25.20
CA LYS A 58 -29.11 -10.77 25.55
C LYS A 58 -28.57 -11.93 26.40
N VAL A 59 -27.38 -12.44 26.07
CA VAL A 59 -26.73 -13.49 26.88
C VAL A 59 -26.32 -12.97 28.26
N ASN A 60 -26.07 -11.66 28.42
CA ASN A 60 -25.69 -11.07 29.70
C ASN A 60 -26.89 -10.78 30.62
N CYS A 61 -28.07 -10.45 30.09
CA CYS A 61 -29.26 -10.24 30.93
C CYS A 61 -29.82 -11.54 31.53
N ASP A 62 -29.50 -12.70 30.94
CA ASP A 62 -29.95 -14.00 31.44
C ASP A 62 -28.98 -14.61 32.49
N LYS A 63 -27.85 -13.94 32.78
CA LYS A 63 -26.85 -14.38 33.78
C LYS A 63 -26.76 -13.48 35.03
N GLU A 64 -27.63 -12.48 35.15
CA GLU A 64 -27.63 -11.54 36.28
C GLU A 64 -28.67 -11.94 37.34
N TRP A 65 -28.53 -13.17 37.86
CA TRP A 65 -29.12 -13.58 39.15
C TRP A 65 -28.23 -14.68 39.73
N ASN A 66 -27.07 -14.28 40.25
CA ASN A 66 -26.33 -14.93 41.33
C ASN A 66 -25.01 -14.17 41.53
N SER A 67 -24.99 -13.24 42.47
CA SER A 67 -23.95 -13.11 43.49
C SER A 67 -24.05 -11.72 44.10
N SER A 68 -24.61 -11.68 45.29
CA SER A 68 -24.34 -10.65 46.29
C SER A 68 -22.83 -10.50 46.51
N ASP A 69 -22.45 -9.27 46.81
CA ASP A 69 -21.26 -8.86 47.58
C ASP A 69 -19.93 -8.71 46.81
N SER A 70 -19.54 -7.46 46.53
CA SER A 70 -18.70 -6.69 47.46
C SER A 70 -18.16 -5.43 46.81
N ARG A 71 -18.22 -4.34 47.58
CA ARG A 71 -17.55 -3.07 47.30
C ARG A 71 -16.05 -3.32 47.17
N ASN A 72 -15.41 -2.88 46.09
CA ASN A 72 -13.98 -2.60 46.12
C ASN A 72 -13.70 -1.13 45.81
N LYS A 73 -13.15 -0.46 46.82
CA LYS A 73 -12.59 0.88 46.79
C LYS A 73 -11.43 0.95 45.80
N GLY A 74 -11.13 2.16 45.36
CA GLY A 74 -10.07 2.43 44.39
C GLY A 74 -8.71 1.85 44.76
N SER A 75 -7.94 1.56 43.72
CA SER A 75 -6.50 1.42 43.77
C SER A 75 -5.93 2.27 42.64
N SER A 76 -5.63 3.52 42.98
CA SER A 76 -4.50 4.21 42.40
C SER A 76 -3.25 3.43 42.79
N LEU A 77 -2.56 2.81 41.84
CA LEU A 77 -1.10 2.63 41.81
C LEU A 77 -0.72 1.63 40.72
N GLY A 78 0.16 2.06 39.83
CA GLY A 78 1.03 1.14 39.09
C GLY A 78 0.55 0.76 37.70
N THR A 79 0.21 1.72 36.85
CA THR A 79 0.49 1.51 35.42
C THR A 79 2.00 1.48 35.30
N ALA A 80 2.56 0.27 35.43
CA ALA A 80 3.92 -0.01 35.00
C ALA A 80 4.00 0.48 33.56
N VAL A 81 4.70 1.60 33.38
CA VAL A 81 5.07 2.14 32.09
C VAL A 81 5.94 1.07 31.45
N LEU A 82 5.29 0.16 30.72
CA LEU A 82 5.92 -0.51 29.60
C LEU A 82 6.39 0.63 28.71
N ARG A 83 7.67 0.98 28.87
CA ARG A 83 8.37 2.00 28.10
C ARG A 83 8.54 1.44 26.68
N GLY A 84 7.42 1.25 25.99
CA GLY A 84 7.41 1.18 24.55
C GLY A 84 7.92 2.51 24.04
N ALA A 85 8.70 2.47 22.96
CA ALA A 85 9.08 3.67 22.23
C ALA A 85 7.81 4.27 21.59
N THR A 86 7.01 4.97 22.39
CA THR A 86 5.94 5.83 21.91
C THR A 86 6.63 7.07 21.34
N LEU A 87 6.81 7.09 20.02
CA LEU A 87 7.19 8.30 19.32
C LEU A 87 6.08 9.33 19.56
N ASP A 88 6.47 10.48 20.09
CA ASP A 88 5.58 11.62 20.21
C ASP A 88 5.39 12.22 18.82
N PHE A 89 4.25 11.94 18.20
CA PHE A 89 3.90 12.48 16.89
C PHE A 89 3.61 13.99 16.92
N ALA A 90 3.64 14.63 18.10
CA ALA A 90 3.50 16.08 18.22
C ALA A 90 4.82 16.83 17.92
N VAL A 91 5.95 16.13 17.78
CA VAL A 91 7.22 16.75 17.39
C VAL A 91 7.33 16.74 15.87
N ASP A 92 6.93 17.86 15.25
CA ASP A 92 7.29 18.14 13.87
C ASP A 92 8.81 18.36 13.80
N GLU A 93 9.55 17.32 13.40
CA GLU A 93 10.97 17.42 13.03
C GLU A 93 11.07 17.57 11.50
N PRO A 94 10.97 18.79 10.94
CA PRO A 94 11.11 18.96 9.51
C PRO A 94 12.54 18.60 9.11
N LEU A 95 12.67 17.79 8.05
CA LEU A 95 13.97 17.50 7.47
C LEU A 95 14.67 18.83 7.10
N PRO A 96 15.99 18.93 7.32
CA PRO A 96 16.74 20.08 6.85
C PRO A 96 16.54 20.25 5.36
N PHE A 97 16.53 21.51 4.91
CA PHE A 97 16.42 21.81 3.49
C PHE A 97 17.50 21.05 2.70
N THR A 98 17.07 20.22 1.75
CA THR A 98 17.95 19.59 0.78
C THR A 98 17.73 20.26 -0.57
N SER A 99 18.82 20.61 -1.26
CA SER A 99 18.69 21.09 -2.64
C SER A 99 18.00 19.99 -3.49
N PRO A 100 17.10 20.35 -4.41
CA PRO A 100 16.43 19.36 -5.27
C PRO A 100 17.40 18.42 -6.00
N GLU A 101 18.56 18.93 -6.39
CA GLU A 101 19.63 18.15 -7.05
C GLU A 101 20.20 17.06 -6.13
N ALA A 102 20.42 17.36 -4.84
CA ALA A 102 20.84 16.37 -3.85
C ALA A 102 19.71 15.43 -3.41
N HIS A 103 18.45 15.81 -3.62
CA HIS A 103 17.28 14.98 -3.29
C HIS A 103 17.04 13.87 -4.32
N PHE A 104 17.36 14.13 -5.59
CA PHE A 104 17.18 13.18 -6.67
C PHE A 104 18.53 12.67 -7.18
N HIS A 105 18.80 11.38 -7.01
CA HIS A 105 19.92 10.72 -7.69
C HIS A 105 19.55 10.53 -9.17
N ILE A 106 19.75 11.58 -9.96
CA ILE A 106 19.57 11.56 -11.41
C ILE A 106 20.96 11.37 -12.02
N SER A 107 21.17 10.28 -12.75
CA SER A 107 22.40 10.11 -13.54
C SER A 107 22.40 11.11 -14.70
N ASP A 108 23.45 11.92 -14.80
CA ASP A 108 23.65 12.84 -15.94
C ASP A 108 24.04 12.11 -17.25
N SER A 109 24.21 10.79 -17.18
CA SER A 109 24.60 9.97 -18.33
C SER A 109 23.49 9.89 -19.37
N GLN A 110 23.86 10.07 -20.64
CA GLN A 110 22.95 9.86 -21.76
C GLN A 110 22.62 8.36 -21.91
N ARG A 111 21.35 8.05 -22.15
CA ARG A 111 20.90 6.67 -22.40
C ARG A 111 21.23 6.32 -23.85
N TYR A 112 22.21 5.43 -24.05
CA TYR A 112 22.46 4.85 -25.36
C TYR A 112 21.59 3.61 -25.55
N SER A 113 20.94 3.50 -26.71
CA SER A 113 20.25 2.27 -27.08
C SER A 113 21.29 1.28 -27.58
N GLU A 114 21.41 0.16 -26.89
CA GLU A 114 22.29 -0.93 -27.30
C GLU A 114 21.44 -2.11 -27.78
N ASP A 115 21.84 -2.70 -28.91
CA ASP A 115 21.23 -3.92 -29.39
C ASP A 115 21.74 -5.09 -28.54
N ILE A 116 20.82 -5.69 -27.77
CA ILE A 116 21.11 -6.80 -26.87
C ILE A 116 21.77 -7.96 -27.61
N THR A 117 21.41 -8.20 -28.87
CA THR A 117 22.01 -9.29 -29.65
C THR A 117 23.47 -9.02 -29.99
N SER A 118 23.80 -7.78 -30.37
CA SER A 118 25.17 -7.32 -30.61
C SER A 118 26.00 -7.32 -29.31
N TRP A 119 25.39 -6.90 -28.20
CA TRP A 119 26.02 -6.93 -26.88
C TRP A 119 26.34 -8.36 -26.42
N LEU A 120 25.39 -9.30 -26.56
CA LEU A 120 25.60 -10.70 -26.21
C LEU A 120 26.68 -11.37 -27.08
N GLN A 121 26.77 -11.00 -28.36
CA GLN A 121 27.83 -11.48 -29.25
C GLN A 121 29.21 -10.99 -28.84
N SER A 122 29.30 -9.74 -28.40
CA SER A 122 30.55 -9.12 -27.93
C SER A 122 30.98 -9.68 -26.56
N ASN A 123 30.02 -10.10 -25.73
CA ASN A 123 30.24 -10.64 -24.38
C ASN A 123 30.11 -12.17 -24.30
N ARG A 124 30.41 -12.90 -25.39
CA ARG A 124 30.29 -14.38 -25.44
C ARG A 124 31.14 -15.13 -24.42
N ASN A 125 32.22 -14.53 -23.95
CA ASN A 125 33.13 -15.14 -22.99
C ASN A 125 32.72 -14.85 -21.52
N ASP A 126 31.65 -14.08 -21.30
CA ASP A 126 31.10 -13.84 -19.97
C ASP A 126 30.35 -15.10 -19.49
N PRO A 127 30.73 -15.68 -18.33
CA PRO A 127 30.02 -16.84 -17.76
C PRO A 127 28.52 -16.57 -17.53
N ALA A 128 28.11 -15.32 -17.33
CA ALA A 128 26.71 -14.94 -17.20
C ALA A 128 25.93 -15.04 -18.53
N CYS A 129 26.60 -14.93 -19.68
CA CYS A 129 25.99 -15.04 -21.01
C CYS A 129 25.90 -16.49 -21.52
N ALA A 130 26.67 -17.42 -20.94
CA ALA A 130 26.78 -18.81 -21.38
C ALA A 130 25.46 -19.61 -21.37
N VAL A 131 24.53 -19.28 -20.48
CA VAL A 131 23.23 -19.98 -20.34
C VAL A 131 22.23 -19.58 -21.45
N SER A 132 22.39 -18.40 -22.02
CA SER A 132 21.39 -17.81 -22.94
C SER A 132 21.54 -18.26 -24.40
N ILE A 133 22.76 -18.60 -24.84
CA ILE A 133 23.06 -18.87 -26.26
C ILE A 133 22.71 -20.32 -26.66
N SER A 134 22.77 -21.27 -25.72
CA SER A 134 22.47 -22.69 -25.98
C SER A 134 20.98 -23.00 -26.17
N SER A 135 20.07 -22.06 -25.85
CA SER A 135 18.63 -22.26 -26.04
C SER A 135 18.07 -21.70 -27.35
N VAL A 136 18.80 -20.83 -28.06
CA VAL A 136 18.28 -20.14 -29.29
C VAL A 136 18.76 -20.80 -30.58
N MET A 137 19.91 -21.48 -30.57
CA MET A 137 20.38 -22.25 -31.72
C MET A 137 19.98 -23.69 -31.54
N GLY A 138 18.73 -24.00 -31.89
CA GLY A 138 18.25 -25.37 -31.99
C GLY A 138 19.23 -26.21 -32.81
N SER A 139 19.65 -27.33 -32.22
CA SER A 139 20.37 -28.42 -32.86
C SER A 139 19.76 -28.70 -34.23
N LYS A 140 20.44 -28.25 -35.29
CA LYS A 140 20.31 -28.85 -36.60
C LYS A 140 21.42 -29.89 -36.72
N CYS A 141 20.98 -31.06 -37.16
CA CYS A 141 21.66 -32.33 -37.28
C CYS A 141 23.08 -32.26 -37.82
#